data_AF-A0ABD8B639-F1
#
_entry.id   AF-A0ABD8B639-F1
#
_cell.length_a   1.000
_cell.length_b   1.000
_cell.length_c   1.000
_cell.angle_alpha   90.00
_cell.angle_beta   90.00
_cell.angle_gamma   90.00
#
_symmetry.space_group_name_H-M   'P 1'
#
loop_
_entity.id
_entity.type
_entity.pdbx_description
1 polymer ?
#
loop_
_entity_poly.entity_id
_entity_poly.type
_entity_poly.pdbx_seq_one_letter_code
_entity_poly.pdbx_strand_id
1 'polypeptide(L)'
;MKALFDAVSGPLARPGTKGTCYRSWRTVAFDGCSSLKAPDQPRIRSLFSKSKHRWGISGYPALRLTALVETGTRGLLGAVFGPTSVGEPTHAAQLMHLLSPKMLLLADRGFDGNNFYAAVARSGARCWSASARTASPSSWKSSPTAPTSPCWAGSSSGSLRRTSP
;
A
#
# COMPACT_ATOMS: atom_id res chain seq x y z
N MET A 1 -6.19 18.78 10.95
CA MET A 1 -5.76 17.89 9.83
C MET A 1 -6.80 16.81 9.55
N LYS A 2 -7.25 16.03 10.54
CA LYS A 2 -8.31 15.01 10.34
C LYS A 2 -9.58 15.55 9.66
N ALA A 3 -10.11 16.69 10.11
CA ALA A 3 -11.31 17.28 9.50
C ALA A 3 -11.14 17.64 8.01
N LEU A 4 -9.97 18.18 7.62
CA LEU A 4 -9.67 18.46 6.21
C LEU A 4 -9.54 17.18 5.41
N PHE A 5 -8.84 16.18 5.96
CA PHE A 5 -8.71 14.88 5.32
C PHE A 5 -10.08 14.23 5.09
N ASP A 6 -10.91 14.17 6.14
CA ASP A 6 -12.24 13.57 6.06
C ASP A 6 -13.11 14.28 5.00
N ALA A 7 -12.96 15.61 4.85
CA ALA A 7 -13.67 16.39 3.83
C ALA A 7 -13.21 16.13 2.38
N VAL A 8 -11.93 15.80 2.16
CA VAL A 8 -11.37 15.52 0.82
C VAL A 8 -11.24 14.03 0.52
N SER A 9 -11.45 13.18 1.53
CA SER A 9 -11.32 11.74 1.41
C SER A 9 -12.55 11.14 0.75
N GLY A 10 -12.30 10.19 -0.15
CA GLY A 10 -13.35 9.45 -0.83
C GLY A 10 -12.94 9.01 -2.24
N PRO A 11 -13.67 8.04 -2.80
CA PRO A 11 -13.46 7.60 -4.17
C PRO A 11 -13.84 8.72 -5.14
N LEU A 12 -12.84 9.31 -5.79
CA LEU A 12 -13.06 10.36 -6.79
C LEU A 12 -13.47 9.79 -8.15
N ALA A 13 -13.01 8.57 -8.50
CA ALA A 13 -13.41 8.00 -9.77
C ALA A 13 -14.85 7.48 -9.77
N ARG A 14 -15.57 7.86 -10.80
CA ARG A 14 -16.87 7.30 -11.17
C ARG A 14 -16.68 5.95 -11.88
N PRO A 15 -17.66 5.03 -11.81
CA PRO A 15 -17.67 3.84 -12.66
C PRO A 15 -17.47 4.24 -14.13
N GLY A 16 -16.41 3.74 -14.77
CA GLY A 16 -16.06 4.07 -16.16
C GLY A 16 -15.00 5.15 -16.36
N THR A 17 -14.45 5.72 -15.29
CA THR A 17 -13.31 6.65 -15.41
C THR A 17 -12.10 5.90 -15.97
N LYS A 18 -11.48 6.43 -17.03
CA LYS A 18 -10.33 5.77 -17.69
C LYS A 18 -9.15 5.70 -16.71
N GLY A 19 -8.53 4.52 -16.61
CA GLY A 19 -7.31 4.30 -15.80
C GLY A 19 -7.53 4.09 -14.29
N THR A 20 -8.78 4.07 -13.82
CA THR A 20 -9.11 3.95 -12.38
C THR A 20 -9.59 2.56 -11.98
N CYS A 21 -9.87 1.73 -12.98
CA CYS A 21 -10.36 0.37 -12.80
C CYS A 21 -9.56 -0.58 -13.69
N TYR A 22 -9.32 -1.78 -13.16
CA TYR A 22 -8.89 -2.92 -13.94
C TYR A 22 -10.05 -3.92 -13.98
N ARG A 23 -10.63 -4.13 -15.16
CA ARG A 23 -11.88 -4.87 -15.35
C ARG A 23 -12.98 -4.27 -14.45
N SER A 24 -13.56 -5.06 -13.55
CA SER A 24 -14.60 -4.65 -12.60
C SER A 24 -14.06 -4.18 -11.23
N TRP A 25 -12.74 -4.15 -11.03
CA TRP A 25 -12.12 -3.74 -9.76
C TRP A 25 -11.53 -2.34 -9.84
N ARG A 26 -11.78 -1.53 -8.80
CA ARG A 26 -11.11 -0.24 -8.62
C ARG A 26 -9.65 -0.46 -8.22
N THR A 27 -8.71 0.21 -8.89
CA THR A 27 -7.29 0.11 -8.54
C THR A 27 -6.93 1.04 -7.40
N VAL A 28 -6.33 0.48 -6.36
CA VAL A 28 -5.88 1.21 -5.17
C VAL A 28 -4.45 0.83 -4.84
N ALA A 29 -3.69 1.71 -4.20
CA ALA A 29 -2.33 1.46 -3.75
C ALA A 29 -2.11 2.06 -2.37
N PHE A 30 -1.19 1.49 -1.59
CA PHE A 30 -0.68 2.19 -0.42
C PHE A 30 0.50 3.06 -0.83
N ASP A 31 0.49 4.31 -0.37
CA ASP A 31 1.56 5.27 -0.59
C ASP A 31 2.07 5.78 0.76
N GLY A 32 3.39 5.71 0.95
CA GLY A 32 4.09 6.12 2.15
C GLY A 32 4.91 7.39 1.92
N CYS A 33 4.52 8.48 2.56
CA CYS A 33 5.25 9.75 2.53
C CYS A 33 5.93 10.02 3.89
N SER A 34 7.26 9.98 3.91
CA SER A 34 8.08 10.20 5.12
C SER A 34 8.72 11.60 5.19
N SER A 35 8.47 12.46 4.20
CA SER A 35 9.05 13.81 4.12
C SER A 35 8.27 14.88 4.89
N LEU A 36 7.14 14.52 5.50
CA LEU A 36 6.31 15.47 6.23
C LEU A 36 6.98 15.93 7.52
N LYS A 37 7.01 17.24 7.70
CA LYS A 37 7.56 17.92 8.89
C LYS A 37 6.43 18.58 9.66
N ALA A 38 6.48 18.51 10.98
CA ALA A 38 5.56 19.24 11.85
C ALA A 38 6.26 20.42 12.52
N PRO A 39 5.50 21.47 12.91
CA PRO A 39 6.04 22.56 13.72
C PRO A 39 6.69 22.05 15.00
N ASP A 40 7.78 22.70 15.40
CA ASP A 40 8.63 22.28 16.50
C ASP A 40 8.06 22.69 17.87
N GLN A 41 6.88 22.18 18.19
CA GLN A 41 6.16 22.48 19.44
C GLN A 41 6.32 21.33 20.45
N PRO A 42 6.34 21.62 21.77
CA PRO A 42 6.49 20.59 22.82
C PRO A 42 5.48 19.44 22.70
N ARG A 43 4.20 19.75 22.41
CA ARG A 43 3.13 18.76 22.20
C ARG A 43 3.36 17.83 21.00
N ILE A 44 4.04 18.32 19.97
CA ILE A 44 4.36 17.53 18.77
C ILE A 44 5.61 16.69 19.04
N ARG A 45 6.60 17.24 19.74
CA ARG A 45 7.82 16.52 20.15
C ARG A 45 7.54 15.33 21.06
N SER A 46 6.47 15.37 21.86
CA SER A 46 6.07 14.22 22.69
C SER A 46 5.47 13.06 21.87
N LEU A 47 5.01 13.33 20.64
CA LEU A 47 4.39 12.33 19.76
C LEU A 47 5.34 11.90 18.62
N PHE A 48 6.20 12.80 18.15
CA PHE A 48 7.05 12.61 16.99
C PHE A 48 8.49 13.03 17.27
N SER A 49 9.43 12.14 16.95
CA SER A 49 10.86 12.40 17.08
C SER A 49 11.42 13.16 15.87
N LYS A 50 12.47 13.94 16.09
CA LYS A 50 13.29 14.50 15.01
C LYS A 50 14.06 13.36 14.32
N SER A 51 13.97 13.30 12.98
CA SER A 51 14.75 12.32 12.22
C SER A 51 16.24 12.61 12.36
N LYS A 52 17.02 11.55 12.60
CA LYS A 52 18.48 11.59 12.53
C LYS A 52 18.91 11.25 11.11
N HIS A 53 19.77 12.07 10.55
CA HIS A 53 20.38 11.87 9.24
C HIS A 53 21.90 11.80 9.41
N ARG A 54 22.61 11.31 8.38
CA ARG A 54 24.09 11.21 8.38
C ARG A 54 24.77 12.55 8.69
N TRP A 55 24.13 13.66 8.30
CA TRP A 55 24.65 15.02 8.42
C TRP A 55 24.09 15.80 9.62
N GLY A 56 23.35 15.14 10.53
CA GLY A 56 22.80 15.78 11.72
C GLY A 56 21.33 15.48 11.97
N ILE A 57 20.77 16.16 12.97
CA ILE A 57 19.37 16.02 13.39
C ILE A 57 18.53 17.05 12.64
N SER A 58 17.39 16.62 12.10
CA SER A 58 16.48 17.55 11.42
C SER A 58 15.94 18.62 12.39
N GLY A 59 15.85 19.88 11.94
CA GLY A 59 15.34 20.98 12.75
C GLY A 59 13.89 20.78 13.23
N TYR A 60 13.09 20.03 12.48
CA TYR A 60 11.68 19.77 12.77
C TYR A 60 11.40 18.28 13.01
N PRO A 61 10.45 17.94 13.91
CA PRO A 61 9.91 16.59 14.04
C PRO A 61 9.41 16.08 12.70
N ALA A 62 9.71 14.81 12.39
CA ALA A 62 9.24 14.18 11.16
C ALA A 62 8.07 13.25 11.48
N LEU A 63 7.11 13.21 10.56
CA LEU A 63 6.00 12.29 10.59
C LEU A 63 5.92 11.53 9.26
N ARG A 64 5.39 10.32 9.34
CA ARG A 64 5.06 9.48 8.21
C ARG A 64 3.56 9.55 7.98
N LEU A 65 3.18 9.82 6.73
CA LEU A 65 1.84 9.61 6.23
C LEU A 65 1.83 8.31 5.45
N THR A 66 0.91 7.42 5.77
CA THR A 66 0.56 6.28 4.93
C THR A 66 -0.86 6.47 4.47
N ALA A 67 -1.08 6.51 3.16
CA ALA A 67 -2.38 6.70 2.57
C ALA A 67 -2.78 5.52 1.69
N LEU A 68 -4.07 5.19 1.71
CA LEU A 68 -4.69 4.33 0.70
C LEU A 68 -5.18 5.27 -0.40
N VAL A 69 -4.60 5.15 -1.59
CA VAL A 69 -4.86 6.04 -2.72
C VAL A 69 -5.43 5.27 -3.90
N GLU A 70 -6.30 5.91 -4.64
CA GLU A 70 -6.75 5.39 -5.92
C GLU A 70 -5.69 5.67 -7.00
N THR A 71 -5.23 4.65 -7.71
CA THR A 71 -4.07 4.81 -8.62
C THR A 71 -4.38 5.69 -9.84
N GLY A 72 -5.63 5.72 -10.30
CA GLY A 72 -6.02 6.51 -11.47
C GLY A 72 -6.23 7.99 -11.18
N THR A 73 -7.09 8.34 -10.21
CA THR A 73 -7.39 9.74 -9.86
C THR A 73 -6.46 10.35 -8.82
N ARG A 74 -5.62 9.52 -8.16
CA ARG A 74 -4.85 9.90 -6.96
C ARG A 74 -5.73 10.40 -5.80
N GLY A 75 -7.02 10.04 -5.80
CA GLY A 75 -7.93 10.32 -4.69
C GLY A 75 -7.54 9.55 -3.43
N LEU A 76 -7.60 10.20 -2.27
CA LEU A 76 -7.27 9.58 -0.99
C LEU A 76 -8.51 8.89 -0.43
N LEU A 77 -8.45 7.58 -0.19
CA LEU A 77 -9.52 6.81 0.45
C LEU A 77 -9.36 6.78 1.98
N GLY A 78 -8.12 6.81 2.45
CA GLY A 78 -7.79 6.80 3.87
C GLY A 78 -6.35 7.24 4.11
N ALA A 79 -6.07 7.80 5.28
CA ALA A 79 -4.75 8.26 5.66
C ALA A 79 -4.50 8.03 7.15
N VAL A 80 -3.29 7.60 7.47
CA VAL A 80 -2.79 7.46 8.83
C VAL A 80 -1.51 8.26 8.95
N PHE A 81 -1.44 9.09 9.98
CA PHE A 81 -0.22 9.80 10.38
C PHE A 81 0.41 9.07 11.55
N GLY A 82 1.71 8.85 11.49
CA GLY A 82 2.45 8.14 12.52
C GLY A 82 3.92 8.53 12.59
N PRO A 83 4.64 8.09 13.64
CA PRO A 83 6.05 8.38 13.78
C PRO A 83 6.87 7.62 12.74
N THR A 84 7.94 8.25 12.24
CA THR A 84 8.83 7.63 11.25
C THR A 84 9.60 6.42 11.79
N SER A 85 9.60 6.20 13.11
CA SER A 85 10.19 5.03 13.76
C SER A 85 9.36 3.75 13.57
N VAL A 86 8.07 3.89 13.22
CA VAL A 86 7.18 2.76 12.95
C VAL A 86 7.21 2.45 11.45
N GLY A 87 7.27 1.15 11.14
CA GLY A 87 7.32 0.66 9.76
C GLY A 87 6.05 0.98 8.98
N GLU A 88 6.22 1.24 7.68
CA GLU A 88 5.12 1.52 6.75
C GLU A 88 4.04 0.41 6.69
N PRO A 89 4.39 -0.89 6.74
CA PRO A 89 3.39 -1.96 6.77
C PRO A 89 2.47 -1.90 7.99
N THR A 90 2.96 -1.41 9.13
CA THR A 90 2.17 -1.26 10.36
C THR A 90 1.11 -0.18 10.21
N HIS A 91 1.43 0.93 9.53
CA HIS A 91 0.44 1.97 9.24
C HIS A 91 -0.56 1.52 8.17
N ALA A 92 -0.10 0.80 7.14
CA ALA A 92 -1.01 0.24 6.13
C ALA A 92 -1.99 -0.77 6.75
N ALA A 93 -1.55 -1.57 7.73
CA ALA A 93 -2.41 -2.50 8.46
C ALA A 93 -3.62 -1.81 9.11
N GLN A 94 -3.47 -0.56 9.57
CA GLN A 94 -4.56 0.22 10.15
C GLN A 94 -5.61 0.64 9.12
N LEU A 95 -5.26 0.69 7.83
CA LEU A 95 -6.14 1.07 6.72
C LEU A 95 -6.79 -0.13 6.02
N MET A 96 -6.49 -1.36 6.45
CA MET A 96 -7.03 -2.59 5.84
C MET A 96 -8.55 -2.67 5.89
N HIS A 97 -9.19 -2.02 6.87
CA HIS A 97 -10.65 -1.97 7.02
C HIS A 97 -11.34 -1.17 5.89
N LEU A 98 -10.60 -0.34 5.15
CA LEU A 98 -11.11 0.42 4.00
C LEU A 98 -11.07 -0.39 2.70
N LEU A 99 -10.38 -1.52 2.69
CA LEU A 99 -10.34 -2.41 1.55
C LEU A 99 -11.69 -3.12 1.41
N SER A 100 -12.10 -3.32 0.16
CA SER A 100 -13.34 -4.02 -0.17
C SER A 100 -13.13 -5.05 -1.27
N PRO A 101 -14.02 -6.05 -1.41
CA PRO A 101 -13.93 -7.06 -2.47
C PRO A 101 -13.99 -6.49 -3.90
N LYS A 102 -14.42 -5.24 -4.07
CA LYS A 102 -14.47 -4.53 -5.36
C LYS A 102 -13.17 -3.80 -5.69
N MET A 103 -12.12 -3.97 -4.88
CA MET A 103 -10.83 -3.29 -5.06
C MET A 103 -9.70 -4.27 -5.44
N LEU A 104 -8.79 -3.76 -6.26
CA LEU A 104 -7.52 -4.38 -6.61
C LEU A 104 -6.40 -3.51 -6.02
N LEU A 105 -5.74 -4.02 -5.00
CA LEU A 105 -4.58 -3.40 -4.37
C LEU A 105 -3.31 -3.67 -5.19
N LEU A 106 -2.70 -2.60 -5.70
CA LEU A 106 -1.37 -2.62 -6.29
C LEU A 106 -0.35 -2.39 -5.17
N ALA A 107 0.32 -3.46 -4.76
CA ALA A 107 1.33 -3.42 -3.71
C ALA A 107 2.66 -2.93 -4.29
N ASP A 108 3.15 -1.80 -3.77
CA ASP A 108 4.52 -1.36 -4.04
C ASP A 108 5.54 -2.32 -3.37
N ARG A 109 6.79 -2.28 -3.82
CA ARG A 109 7.87 -3.18 -3.38
C ARG A 109 8.08 -3.22 -1.87
N GLY A 110 7.71 -2.16 -1.14
CA GLY A 110 7.79 -2.09 0.33
C GLY A 110 6.77 -2.96 1.08
N PHE A 111 5.80 -3.57 0.38
CA PHE A 111 4.73 -4.39 0.95
C PHE A 111 4.82 -5.86 0.53
N ASP A 112 5.99 -6.48 0.72
CA ASP A 112 6.27 -7.86 0.28
C ASP A 112 6.14 -8.92 1.39
N GLY A 113 5.64 -8.56 2.57
CA GLY A 113 5.47 -9.49 3.69
C GLY A 113 4.26 -10.42 3.55
N ASN A 114 4.44 -11.72 3.82
CA ASN A 114 3.36 -12.72 3.78
C ASN A 114 2.15 -12.35 4.68
N ASN A 115 2.40 -11.73 5.84
CA ASN A 115 1.36 -11.26 6.75
C ASN A 115 0.50 -10.14 6.15
N PHE A 116 1.10 -9.29 5.31
CA PHE A 116 0.40 -8.21 4.62
C PHE A 116 -0.58 -8.78 3.58
N TYR A 117 -0.11 -9.71 2.75
CA TYR A 117 -0.97 -10.40 1.78
C TYR A 117 -2.10 -11.18 2.46
N ALA A 118 -1.83 -11.84 3.59
CA ALA A 118 -2.86 -12.50 4.37
C ALA A 118 -3.90 -11.52 4.93
N ALA A 119 -3.49 -10.31 5.32
CA ALA A 119 -4.43 -9.27 5.76
C ALA A 119 -5.30 -8.75 4.61
N VAL A 120 -4.71 -8.53 3.45
CA VAL A 120 -5.45 -8.12 2.25
C VAL A 120 -6.44 -9.21 1.83
N ALA A 121 -6.03 -10.47 1.82
CA ALA A 121 -6.92 -11.59 1.50
C ALA A 121 -8.11 -11.68 2.47
N ARG A 122 -7.91 -11.42 3.76
CA ARG A 122 -8.99 -11.37 4.76
C ARG A 122 -10.01 -10.25 4.51
N SER A 123 -9.60 -9.14 3.88
CA SER A 123 -10.53 -8.07 3.48
C SER A 123 -11.38 -8.42 2.23
N GLY A 124 -11.06 -9.53 1.56
CA GLY A 124 -11.68 -9.94 0.30
C GLY A 124 -11.19 -9.16 -0.92
N ALA A 125 -10.35 -8.14 -0.74
CA ALA A 125 -9.71 -7.43 -1.83
C ALA A 125 -8.67 -8.32 -2.54
N ARG A 126 -8.46 -8.05 -3.82
CA ARG A 126 -7.42 -8.71 -4.61
C ARG A 126 -6.13 -7.90 -4.50
N CYS A 127 -4.98 -8.55 -4.55
CA CYS A 127 -3.69 -7.85 -4.60
C CYS A 127 -2.88 -8.24 -5.83
N TRP A 128 -2.09 -7.29 -6.34
CA TRP A 128 -1.08 -7.53 -7.35
C TRP A 128 0.23 -6.87 -6.92
N SER A 129 1.31 -7.65 -6.95
CA SER A 129 2.68 -7.19 -6.71
C SER A 129 3.60 -7.67 -7.83
N ALA A 130 4.53 -6.83 -8.27
CA ALA A 130 5.55 -7.23 -9.25
C ALA A 130 6.81 -7.88 -8.62
N SER A 131 6.85 -8.07 -7.30
CA SER A 131 8.04 -8.59 -6.60
C SER A 131 8.21 -10.10 -6.79
N ALA A 132 9.34 -10.50 -7.38
CA ALA A 132 9.77 -11.90 -7.54
C ALA A 132 10.17 -12.59 -6.22
N ARG A 133 10.09 -11.88 -5.08
CA ARG A 133 10.52 -12.38 -3.76
C ARG A 133 9.41 -13.13 -2.99
N THR A 134 8.22 -13.24 -3.57
CA THR A 134 7.02 -13.74 -2.88
C THR A 134 6.91 -15.26 -2.96
N ALA A 135 7.13 -15.95 -1.83
CA ALA A 135 6.52 -17.25 -1.61
C ALA A 135 5.02 -17.03 -1.34
N SER A 136 4.15 -17.60 -2.18
CA SER A 136 2.70 -17.59 -1.98
C SER A 136 2.36 -18.12 -0.58
N PRO A 137 1.48 -17.47 0.20
CA PRO A 137 0.95 -18.08 1.42
C PRO A 137 0.33 -19.44 1.08
N SER A 138 0.65 -20.45 1.87
CA SER A 138 0.15 -21.82 1.69
C SER A 138 -1.38 -21.92 1.76
N SER A 139 -2.04 -20.98 2.44
CA SER A 139 -3.50 -20.88 2.55
C SER A 139 -4.21 -20.53 1.24
N TRP A 140 -3.48 -20.17 0.18
CA TRP A 140 -4.05 -19.91 -1.14
C TRP A 140 -4.15 -21.16 -2.02
N LYS A 141 -3.70 -22.33 -1.52
CA LYS A 141 -3.73 -23.60 -2.26
C LYS A 141 -4.92 -24.50 -1.94
N SER A 142 -5.73 -24.18 -0.92
CA SER A 142 -6.79 -25.09 -0.44
C SER A 142 -8.11 -24.36 -0.20
N SER A 143 -8.87 -24.12 -1.27
CA SER A 143 -10.30 -23.86 -1.21
C SER A 143 -10.96 -24.47 -2.45
N PRO A 144 -11.68 -25.62 -2.33
CA PRO A 144 -12.22 -26.34 -3.48
C PRO A 144 -13.38 -25.66 -4.25
N THR A 145 -13.81 -24.45 -3.91
CA THR A 145 -15.05 -23.84 -4.47
C THR A 145 -14.98 -22.36 -4.85
N ALA A 146 -13.80 -21.77 -5.05
CA ALA A 146 -13.68 -20.40 -5.56
C ALA A 146 -13.29 -20.36 -7.06
N PRO A 147 -13.90 -19.48 -7.89
CA PRO A 147 -13.49 -19.34 -9.29
C PRO A 147 -12.03 -18.91 -9.36
N THR A 148 -11.25 -19.75 -10.03
CA THR A 148 -9.82 -19.67 -10.31
C THR A 148 -9.37 -18.26 -10.70
N SER A 149 -8.63 -17.58 -9.81
CA SER A 149 -7.59 -16.60 -10.15
C SER A 149 -6.83 -16.19 -8.87
N PRO A 150 -5.71 -16.85 -8.54
CA PRO A 150 -4.77 -16.34 -7.55
C PRO A 150 -3.91 -15.23 -8.19
N CYS A 151 -3.40 -14.33 -7.35
CA CYS A 151 -2.50 -13.24 -7.71
C CYS A 151 -1.50 -13.65 -8.80
N TRP A 152 -1.59 -13.06 -9.99
CA TRP A 152 -0.63 -13.30 -11.06
C TRP A 152 0.71 -12.67 -10.71
N ALA A 153 1.67 -13.51 -10.30
CA ALA A 153 3.09 -13.18 -10.31
C ALA A 153 3.64 -13.50 -11.70
N GLY A 154 4.02 -12.47 -12.48
CA GLY A 154 4.68 -12.67 -13.76
C GLY A 154 6.10 -13.18 -13.55
N SER A 155 6.30 -14.49 -13.61
CA SER A 155 7.63 -15.09 -13.68
C SER A 155 8.07 -15.19 -15.15
N SER A 156 8.82 -14.20 -15.63
CA SER A 156 9.59 -14.34 -16.88
C SER A 156 10.95 -14.94 -16.54
N SER A 157 11.12 -16.24 -16.75
CA SER A 157 12.45 -16.88 -16.85
C SER A 157 12.52 -17.69 -18.14
N GLY A 158 12.59 -16.98 -19.27
CA GLY A 158 12.96 -17.56 -20.56
C GLY A 158 14.49 -17.58 -20.67
N SER A 159 15.11 -18.69 -20.25
CA SER A 159 16.51 -18.98 -20.57
C SER A 159 16.59 -19.46 -22.02
N LEU A 160 16.81 -18.53 -22.97
CA LEU A 160 17.26 -18.90 -24.31
C LEU A 160 18.73 -19.32 -24.24
N ARG A 161 18.99 -20.64 -24.23
CA ARG A 161 20.30 -21.15 -24.64
C ARG A 161 20.38 -21.04 -26.16
N ARG A 162 21.29 -20.18 -26.64
CA ARG A 162 21.80 -20.26 -28.01
C ARG A 162 22.69 -21.49 -28.09
N THR A 163 22.35 -22.43 -28.95
CA THR A 163 23.30 -23.38 -29.52
C THR A 163 23.51 -23.00 -30.98
N SER A 164 24.76 -22.81 -31.37
CA SER A 164 25.21 -22.70 -32.74
C SER A 164 26.68 -23.14 -32.77
N PRO A 165 27.19 -23.62 -33.91
CA PRO A 165 26.62 -24.57 -34.87
C PRO A 165 27.04 -26.01 -34.55
#